data_AF-A0A2R6FA58-F1
#
_entry.id   AF-A0A2R6FA58-F1
#
_cell.length_a   1.000
_cell.length_b   1.000
_cell.length_c   1.000
_cell.angle_alpha   90.00
_cell.angle_beta   90.00
_cell.angle_gamma   90.00
#
_symmetry.space_group_name_H-M   'P 1'
#
loop_
_entity.id
_entity.type
_entity.pdbx_description
1 polymer ?
#
loop_
_entity_poly.entity_id
_entity_poly.type
_entity_poly.pdbx_seq_one_letter_code
_entity_poly.pdbx_strand_id
1 'polypeptide(L)'
;IPVHWRVATDPDMDRIVRTGTAPARPEDAHSIHLDVKGLEPATEYYYQFEAASEHSLVGRTKTAPAAGTSPGAFEFAFASCQNYPFGYYTPHRHLAEEELDLVVHLGDYIYEGGAGGPLGRDHEPSTYCQTLSDYRTRYAQYKTDPALQAAHAACPWIVTWDDHEVVNNYADDEYRDVSSEALLRRRANAYQA
;
A
#
# COMPACT_ATOMS: atom_id res chain seq x y z
N ILE A 1 -11.87 15.81 4.79
CA ILE A 1 -13.23 15.33 4.39
C ILE A 1 -13.62 14.13 5.23
N PRO A 2 -14.90 13.95 5.60
CA PRO A 2 -15.36 12.73 6.25
C PRO A 2 -15.34 11.56 5.26
N VAL A 3 -14.87 10.39 5.73
CA VAL A 3 -14.93 9.12 4.99
C VAL A 3 -15.67 8.11 5.87
N HIS A 4 -16.80 7.62 5.36
CA HIS A 4 -17.56 6.55 5.99
C HIS A 4 -16.90 5.22 5.64
N TRP A 5 -16.86 4.30 6.60
CA TRP A 5 -16.29 2.97 6.39
C TRP A 5 -17.19 1.90 7.00
N ARG A 6 -17.15 0.72 6.40
CA ARG A 6 -17.96 -0.43 6.80
C ARG A 6 -17.17 -1.71 6.62
N VAL A 7 -17.40 -2.67 7.51
CA VAL A 7 -16.84 -4.02 7.50
C VAL A 7 -18.00 -5.02 7.58
N ALA A 8 -18.01 -6.01 6.70
CA ALA A 8 -19.07 -7.01 6.56
C ALA A 8 -18.50 -8.43 6.58
N THR A 9 -19.38 -9.42 6.75
CA THR A 9 -19.03 -10.86 6.70
C THR A 9 -19.32 -11.50 5.33
N ASP A 10 -19.72 -10.70 4.35
CA ASP A 10 -20.07 -11.12 3.00
C ASP A 10 -19.62 -10.06 1.98
N PRO A 11 -19.29 -10.47 0.74
CA PRO A 11 -18.77 -9.57 -0.30
C PRO A 11 -19.79 -8.55 -0.82
N ASP A 12 -21.09 -8.84 -0.72
CA ASP A 12 -22.17 -7.96 -1.17
C ASP A 12 -22.45 -6.81 -0.17
N MET A 13 -21.77 -6.81 0.98
CA MET A 13 -21.87 -5.82 2.06
C MET A 13 -23.26 -5.78 2.74
N ASP A 14 -23.97 -6.92 2.78
CA ASP A 14 -25.31 -7.02 3.39
C ASP A 14 -25.25 -7.17 4.92
N ARG A 15 -24.22 -7.82 5.47
CA ARG A 15 -24.09 -8.12 6.90
C ARG A 15 -22.97 -7.32 7.55
N ILE A 16 -23.22 -6.04 7.75
CA ILE A 16 -22.28 -5.11 8.40
C ILE A 16 -22.07 -5.50 9.87
N VAL A 17 -20.81 -5.72 10.25
CA VAL A 17 -20.39 -6.02 11.63
C VAL A 17 -19.69 -4.84 12.31
N ARG A 18 -19.05 -3.95 11.55
CA ARG A 18 -18.44 -2.71 12.06
C ARG A 18 -18.64 -1.58 11.06
N THR A 19 -18.78 -0.36 11.55
CA THR A 19 -18.84 0.84 10.73
C THR A 19 -18.39 2.05 11.53
N GLY A 20 -18.03 3.12 10.84
CA GLY A 20 -17.69 4.39 11.47
C GLY A 20 -17.43 5.48 10.44
N THR A 21 -16.87 6.58 10.92
CA THR A 21 -16.45 7.70 10.07
C THR A 21 -15.08 8.16 10.54
N ALA A 22 -14.18 8.45 9.61
CA ALA A 22 -12.88 9.02 9.91
C ALA A 22 -12.60 10.28 9.07
N PRO A 23 -11.90 11.28 9.62
CA PRO A 23 -11.53 12.46 8.86
C PRO A 23 -10.26 12.18 8.02
N ALA A 24 -10.39 12.24 6.70
CA ALA A 24 -9.25 12.32 5.77
C ALA A 24 -8.75 13.78 5.72
N ARG A 25 -7.48 14.02 6.06
CA ARG A 25 -6.96 15.38 6.23
C ARG A 25 -5.90 15.75 5.17
N PRO A 26 -5.82 17.03 4.73
CA PRO A 26 -4.84 17.45 3.73
C PRO A 26 -3.38 17.21 4.13
N GLU A 27 -3.05 17.36 5.42
CA GLU A 27 -1.70 17.12 5.94
C GLU A 27 -1.19 15.70 5.65
N ASP A 28 -2.10 14.73 5.57
CA ASP A 28 -1.83 13.30 5.33
C ASP A 28 -2.23 12.88 3.90
N ALA A 29 -2.27 13.82 2.97
CA ALA A 29 -2.72 13.61 1.59
C ALA A 29 -4.12 12.96 1.49
N HIS A 30 -5.00 13.25 2.45
CA HIS A 30 -6.33 12.66 2.59
C HIS A 30 -6.34 11.12 2.73
N SER A 31 -5.23 10.53 3.16
CA SER A 31 -5.22 9.12 3.57
C SER A 31 -6.07 8.89 4.82
N ILE A 32 -6.55 7.67 4.99
CA ILE A 32 -7.21 7.21 6.22
C ILE A 32 -6.59 5.89 6.66
N HIS A 33 -6.41 5.74 7.97
CA HIS A 33 -5.89 4.53 8.59
C HIS A 33 -6.81 4.19 9.77
N LEU A 34 -7.32 2.95 9.79
CA LEU A 34 -8.30 2.51 10.76
C LEU A 34 -7.82 1.24 11.43
N ASP A 35 -7.76 1.25 12.76
CA ASP A 35 -7.51 0.06 13.55
C ASP A 35 -8.85 -0.51 14.05
N VAL A 36 -9.47 -1.36 13.22
CA VAL A 36 -10.80 -1.92 13.49
C VAL A 36 -10.68 -3.07 14.50
N LYS A 37 -11.29 -2.88 15.68
CA LYS A 37 -11.20 -3.85 16.79
C LYS A 37 -12.45 -4.71 16.96
N GLY A 38 -12.27 -5.77 17.76
CA GLY A 38 -13.34 -6.68 18.16
C GLY A 38 -13.82 -7.59 17.02
N LEU A 39 -12.96 -7.90 16.06
CA LEU A 39 -13.24 -8.89 15.03
C LEU A 39 -12.88 -10.29 15.55
N GLU A 40 -13.57 -11.31 15.04
CA GLU A 40 -13.29 -12.70 15.40
C GLU A 40 -11.94 -13.13 14.79
N PRO A 41 -11.16 -13.99 15.46
CA PRO A 41 -9.89 -14.50 14.94
C PRO A 41 -10.09 -15.42 13.74
N ALA A 42 -9.07 -15.58 12.90
CA ALA A 42 -9.06 -16.46 11.72
C ALA A 42 -10.29 -16.31 10.80
N THR A 43 -10.83 -15.11 10.69
CA THR A 43 -12.10 -14.84 10.01
C THR A 43 -11.89 -13.87 8.86
N GLU A 44 -12.48 -14.21 7.71
CA GLU A 44 -12.51 -13.35 6.54
C GLU A 44 -13.59 -12.27 6.71
N TYR A 45 -13.24 -11.05 6.32
CA TYR A 45 -14.13 -9.91 6.30
C TYR A 45 -13.96 -9.11 5.00
N TYR A 46 -15.00 -8.37 4.66
CA TYR A 46 -15.03 -7.45 3.53
C TYR A 46 -15.14 -6.03 4.05
N TYR A 47 -14.50 -5.08 3.39
CA TYR A 47 -14.52 -3.67 3.80
C TYR A 47 -14.70 -2.75 2.60
N GLN A 48 -15.36 -1.61 2.86
CA GLN A 48 -15.56 -0.58 1.83
C GLN A 48 -15.60 0.80 2.46
N PHE A 49 -15.16 1.79 1.69
CA PHE A 49 -15.17 3.20 2.04
C PHE A 49 -16.14 3.98 1.17
N GLU A 50 -16.65 5.07 1.71
CA GLU A 50 -17.51 6.02 1.02
C GLU A 50 -17.11 7.45 1.39
N ALA A 51 -16.93 8.29 0.38
CA ALA A 51 -16.66 9.71 0.54
C ALA A 51 -17.51 10.51 -0.45
N ALA A 52 -18.28 11.46 0.07
CA ALA A 52 -19.31 12.15 -0.69
C ALA A 52 -20.31 11.16 -1.34
N SER A 53 -20.34 11.04 -2.66
CA SER A 53 -21.20 10.11 -3.40
C SER A 53 -20.44 8.92 -4.02
N GLU A 54 -19.14 8.80 -3.71
CA GLU A 54 -18.27 7.81 -4.33
C GLU A 54 -17.98 6.66 -3.36
N HIS A 55 -17.98 5.44 -3.89
CA HIS A 55 -17.62 4.22 -3.16
C HIS A 55 -16.27 3.69 -3.63
N SER A 56 -15.47 3.17 -2.70
CA SER A 56 -14.28 2.39 -3.05
C SER A 56 -14.65 1.02 -3.64
N LEU A 57 -13.65 0.35 -4.22
CA LEU A 57 -13.69 -1.10 -4.36
C LEU A 57 -13.97 -1.76 -3.01
N VAL A 58 -14.64 -2.91 -3.02
CA VAL A 58 -14.75 -3.77 -1.83
C VAL A 58 -13.42 -4.52 -1.69
N GLY A 59 -12.76 -4.33 -0.56
CA GLY A 59 -11.57 -5.10 -0.20
C GLY A 59 -11.93 -6.29 0.68
N ARG A 60 -11.09 -7.32 0.65
CA ARG A 60 -11.13 -8.51 1.49
C ARG A 60 -9.94 -8.49 2.44
N THR A 61 -10.16 -8.94 3.66
CA THR A 61 -9.11 -9.07 4.68
C THR A 61 -9.38 -10.30 5.53
N LYS A 62 -8.36 -10.79 6.23
CA LYS A 62 -8.48 -11.93 7.16
C LYS A 62 -7.77 -11.61 8.46
N THR A 63 -8.44 -11.84 9.57
CA THR A 63 -7.83 -11.67 10.90
C THR A 63 -6.87 -12.82 11.21
N ALA A 64 -5.80 -12.53 11.96
CA ALA A 64 -4.89 -13.56 12.43
C ALA A 64 -5.61 -14.60 13.31
N PRO A 65 -5.10 -15.84 13.39
CA PRO A 65 -5.57 -16.82 14.37
C PRO A 65 -5.47 -16.32 15.81
N ALA A 66 -6.24 -16.93 16.71
CA ALA A 66 -6.19 -16.58 18.12
C ALA A 66 -4.76 -16.81 18.67
N ALA A 67 -4.32 -15.95 19.59
CA ALA A 67 -3.00 -16.08 20.19
C ALA A 67 -2.80 -17.46 20.81
N GLY A 68 -1.66 -18.09 20.55
CA GLY A 68 -1.36 -19.45 21.02
C GLY A 68 -2.03 -20.57 20.22
N THR A 69 -2.69 -20.26 19.11
CA THR A 69 -3.22 -21.26 18.17
C THR A 69 -2.42 -21.25 16.87
N SER A 70 -2.38 -22.39 16.19
CA SER A 70 -1.81 -22.53 14.85
C SER A 70 -2.93 -22.83 13.85
N PRO A 71 -2.95 -22.18 12.69
CA PRO A 71 -3.91 -22.54 11.65
C PRO A 71 -3.54 -23.90 11.05
N GLY A 72 -4.53 -24.60 10.49
CA GLY A 72 -4.30 -25.89 9.82
C GLY A 72 -3.47 -25.78 8.53
N ALA A 73 -3.54 -24.63 7.87
CA ALA A 73 -2.73 -24.23 6.73
C ALA A 73 -2.51 -22.71 6.79
N PHE A 74 -1.44 -22.24 6.17
CA PHE A 74 -1.16 -20.81 6.02
C PHE A 74 -0.53 -20.57 4.65
N GLU A 75 -1.22 -19.84 3.79
CA GLU A 75 -0.80 -19.55 2.42
C GLU A 75 -0.46 -18.07 2.30
N PHE A 76 0.76 -17.77 1.88
CA PHE A 76 1.19 -16.40 1.69
C PHE A 76 2.07 -16.28 0.45
N ALA A 77 2.10 -15.08 -0.12
CA ALA A 77 3.05 -14.71 -1.15
C ALA A 77 3.90 -13.54 -0.68
N PHE A 78 5.04 -13.35 -1.32
CA PHE A 78 5.83 -12.14 -1.16
C PHE A 78 6.15 -11.51 -2.51
N ALA A 79 6.30 -10.18 -2.50
CA ALA A 79 6.67 -9.38 -3.66
C ALA A 79 7.68 -8.31 -3.29
N SER A 80 8.45 -7.84 -4.26
CA SER A 80 9.35 -6.69 -4.15
C SER A 80 9.65 -6.14 -5.54
N CYS A 81 10.35 -5.00 -5.60
CA CYS A 81 10.97 -4.49 -6.82
C CYS A 81 9.99 -4.31 -8.00
N GLN A 82 8.98 -3.46 -7.83
CA GLN A 82 7.92 -3.24 -8.82
C GLN A 82 8.14 -1.98 -9.68
N ASN A 83 9.33 -1.84 -10.28
CA ASN A 83 9.71 -0.63 -11.03
C ASN A 83 8.72 -0.30 -12.18
N TYR A 84 7.95 0.79 -12.01
CA TYR A 84 6.77 1.12 -12.81
C TYR A 84 7.04 1.26 -14.33
N PRO A 85 8.13 1.90 -14.79
CA PRO A 85 8.43 2.05 -16.21
C PRO A 85 8.96 0.78 -16.89
N PHE A 86 9.35 -0.25 -16.11
CA PHE A 86 10.06 -1.42 -16.61
C PHE A 86 9.20 -2.68 -16.78
N GLY A 87 7.97 -2.69 -16.26
CA GLY A 87 7.07 -3.82 -16.39
C GLY A 87 5.62 -3.42 -16.14
N TYR A 88 4.70 -4.07 -16.85
CA TYR A 88 3.30 -4.06 -16.43
C TYR A 88 3.12 -4.96 -15.22
N TYR A 89 2.19 -4.61 -14.35
CA TYR A 89 1.89 -5.34 -13.11
C TYR A 89 1.03 -6.60 -13.34
N THR A 90 1.29 -7.32 -14.44
CA THR A 90 0.72 -8.64 -14.72
C THR A 90 0.91 -9.61 -13.55
N PRO A 91 2.06 -9.64 -12.83
CA PRO A 91 2.20 -10.46 -11.64
C PRO A 91 1.18 -10.13 -10.55
N HIS A 92 0.88 -8.84 -10.30
CA HIS A 92 -0.14 -8.43 -9.31
C HIS A 92 -1.54 -8.84 -9.74
N ARG A 93 -1.84 -8.86 -11.04
CA ARG A 93 -3.12 -9.39 -11.54
C ARG A 93 -3.28 -10.86 -11.19
N HIS A 94 -2.24 -11.67 -11.37
CA HIS A 94 -2.28 -13.08 -10.99
C HIS A 94 -2.29 -13.27 -9.47
N LEU A 95 -1.55 -12.43 -8.73
CA LEU A 95 -1.58 -12.45 -7.27
C LEU A 95 -3.00 -12.22 -6.71
N ALA A 96 -3.78 -11.35 -7.35
CA ALA A 96 -5.16 -11.08 -6.96
C ALA A 96 -6.13 -12.27 -7.20
N GLU A 97 -5.71 -13.27 -7.99
CA GLU A 97 -6.47 -14.49 -8.28
C GLU A 97 -6.12 -15.64 -7.31
N GLU A 98 -5.10 -15.48 -6.48
CA GLU A 98 -4.66 -16.48 -5.49
C GLU A 98 -5.48 -16.39 -4.18
N GLU A 99 -5.75 -17.54 -3.56
CA GLU A 99 -6.39 -17.62 -2.25
C GLU A 99 -5.34 -17.55 -1.13
N LEU A 100 -4.90 -16.33 -0.79
CA LEU A 100 -3.85 -16.10 0.21
C LEU A 100 -4.40 -15.60 1.54
N ASP A 101 -3.78 -16.02 2.64
CA ASP A 101 -3.99 -15.47 3.98
C ASP A 101 -3.28 -14.13 4.17
N LEU A 102 -2.18 -13.90 3.44
CA LEU A 102 -1.31 -12.73 3.60
C LEU A 102 -0.44 -12.50 2.35
N VAL A 103 -0.18 -11.23 2.05
CA VAL A 103 0.92 -10.82 1.16
C VAL A 103 1.97 -10.06 1.95
N VAL A 104 3.25 -10.32 1.67
CA VAL A 104 4.37 -9.57 2.24
C VAL A 104 5.09 -8.78 1.14
N HIS A 105 5.15 -7.46 1.26
CA HIS A 105 6.00 -6.66 0.36
C HIS A 105 7.34 -6.37 1.03
N LEU A 106 8.44 -6.74 0.38
CA LEU A 106 9.79 -6.75 0.96
C LEU A 106 10.65 -5.53 0.62
N GLY A 107 10.09 -4.55 -0.09
CA GLY A 107 10.75 -3.28 -0.42
C GLY A 107 10.74 -2.99 -1.91
N ASP A 108 11.26 -1.81 -2.27
CA ASP A 108 11.19 -1.24 -3.62
C ASP A 108 9.75 -1.17 -4.15
N TYR A 109 8.81 -0.81 -3.27
CA TYR A 109 7.41 -0.57 -3.61
C TYR A 109 7.29 0.60 -4.58
N ILE A 110 8.14 1.62 -4.41
CA ILE A 110 8.38 2.67 -5.40
C ILE A 110 9.86 2.72 -5.73
N TYR A 111 10.19 3.35 -6.85
CA TYR A 111 11.53 3.81 -7.17
C TYR A 111 11.51 5.34 -7.14
N GLU A 112 12.59 5.97 -6.69
CA GLU A 112 12.68 7.41 -6.47
C GLU A 112 13.26 8.18 -7.67
N GLY A 113 13.93 7.47 -8.59
CA GLY A 113 14.63 8.08 -9.73
C GLY A 113 13.69 8.67 -10.78
N GLY A 114 14.19 9.62 -11.57
CA GLY A 114 13.44 10.24 -12.68
C GLY A 114 13.41 9.43 -13.99
N ALA A 115 13.71 8.14 -13.94
CA ALA A 115 13.92 7.34 -15.14
C ALA A 115 12.61 7.08 -15.91
N GLY A 116 12.68 7.20 -17.23
CA GLY A 116 11.74 6.57 -18.15
C GLY A 116 12.08 5.10 -18.37
N GLY A 117 11.18 4.37 -19.03
CA GLY A 117 11.34 2.94 -19.29
C GLY A 117 10.90 2.55 -20.70
N PRO A 118 11.14 1.29 -21.11
CA PRO A 118 10.86 0.83 -22.47
C PRO A 118 9.36 0.82 -22.83
N LEU A 119 8.47 1.03 -21.85
CA LEU A 119 7.03 0.90 -21.99
C LEU A 119 6.29 2.23 -22.24
N GLY A 120 6.99 3.38 -22.20
CA GLY A 120 6.35 4.70 -22.36
C GLY A 120 5.42 5.09 -21.20
N ARG A 121 5.59 4.48 -20.02
CA ARG A 121 4.92 4.80 -18.76
C ARG A 121 5.95 5.35 -17.77
N ASP A 122 6.53 6.48 -18.13
CA ASP A 122 7.64 7.10 -17.39
C ASP A 122 7.23 7.56 -16.01
N HIS A 123 8.20 7.69 -15.11
CA HIS A 123 7.96 8.19 -13.77
C HIS A 123 7.44 9.63 -13.74
N GLU A 124 6.54 9.89 -12.80
CA GLU A 124 6.07 11.22 -12.42
C GLU A 124 6.40 11.46 -10.92
N PRO A 125 7.11 12.54 -10.55
CA PRO A 125 7.79 13.49 -11.45
C PRO A 125 8.90 12.82 -12.27
N SER A 126 9.24 13.39 -13.42
CA SER A 126 10.34 12.88 -14.28
C SER A 126 11.74 13.16 -13.70
N THR A 127 11.82 13.70 -12.50
CA THR A 127 13.06 13.95 -11.74
C THR A 127 13.14 13.03 -10.53
N TYR A 128 14.29 13.03 -9.86
CA TYR A 128 14.40 12.37 -8.57
C TYR A 128 13.43 12.96 -7.55
N CYS A 129 12.74 12.12 -6.79
CA CYS A 129 11.90 12.56 -5.68
C CYS A 129 12.77 13.18 -4.58
N GLN A 130 12.46 14.41 -4.16
CA GLN A 130 13.18 15.12 -3.09
C GLN A 130 12.23 15.64 -2.01
N THR A 131 11.07 16.14 -2.43
CA THR A 131 10.06 16.75 -1.56
C THR A 131 8.96 15.76 -1.21
N LEU A 132 8.22 16.04 -0.13
CA LEU A 132 7.02 15.26 0.24
C LEU A 132 6.01 15.16 -0.91
N SER A 133 5.87 16.23 -1.71
CA SER A 133 4.97 16.22 -2.87
C SER A 133 5.47 15.27 -3.96
N ASP A 134 6.78 15.19 -4.20
CA ASP A 134 7.33 14.29 -5.21
C ASP A 134 7.07 12.84 -4.85
N TYR A 135 7.34 12.47 -3.58
CA TYR A 135 7.09 11.11 -3.10
C TYR A 135 5.60 10.76 -3.10
N ARG A 136 4.72 11.68 -2.71
CA ARG A 136 3.25 11.47 -2.78
C ARG A 136 2.78 11.25 -4.21
N THR A 137 3.27 12.06 -5.15
CA THR A 137 2.99 11.88 -6.58
C THR A 137 3.49 10.52 -7.07
N ARG A 138 4.70 10.11 -6.67
CA ARG A 138 5.28 8.81 -7.04
C ARG A 138 4.47 7.64 -6.49
N TYR A 139 4.13 7.66 -5.20
CA TYR A 139 3.27 6.65 -4.60
C TYR A 139 1.90 6.60 -5.27
N ALA A 140 1.29 7.76 -5.54
CA ALA A 140 0.04 7.84 -6.27
C ALA A 140 0.14 7.19 -7.65
N GLN A 141 1.19 7.51 -8.43
CA GLN A 141 1.43 6.91 -9.74
C GLN A 141 1.44 5.38 -9.65
N TYR A 142 2.24 4.82 -8.74
CA TYR A 142 2.33 3.36 -8.58
C TYR A 142 0.98 2.75 -8.19
N LYS A 143 0.28 3.37 -7.23
CA LYS A 143 -1.04 2.93 -6.73
C LYS A 143 -2.20 3.19 -7.70
N THR A 144 -1.98 3.84 -8.85
CA THR A 144 -3.00 3.96 -9.89
C THR A 144 -3.12 2.72 -10.77
N ASP A 145 -2.14 1.81 -10.74
CA ASP A 145 -2.18 0.60 -11.56
C ASP A 145 -3.31 -0.34 -11.09
N PRO A 146 -4.29 -0.67 -11.96
CA PRO A 146 -5.44 -1.48 -11.55
C PRO A 146 -5.09 -2.87 -11.04
N ALA A 147 -4.00 -3.47 -11.52
CA ALA A 147 -3.59 -4.79 -11.05
C ALA A 147 -3.06 -4.72 -9.61
N LEU A 148 -2.34 -3.64 -9.27
CA LEU A 148 -1.89 -3.41 -7.89
C LEU A 148 -3.07 -3.09 -6.97
N GLN A 149 -4.04 -2.29 -7.44
CA GLN A 149 -5.27 -2.02 -6.66
C GLN A 149 -6.06 -3.31 -6.38
N ALA A 150 -6.22 -4.18 -7.38
CA ALA A 150 -6.88 -5.47 -7.22
C ALA A 150 -6.15 -6.36 -6.20
N ALA A 151 -4.80 -6.41 -6.27
CA ALA A 151 -4.01 -7.20 -5.33
C ALA A 151 -4.08 -6.69 -3.88
N HIS A 152 -4.12 -5.36 -3.67
CA HIS A 152 -4.36 -4.78 -2.34
C HIS A 152 -5.77 -5.04 -1.82
N ALA A 153 -6.77 -5.11 -2.71
CA ALA A 153 -8.13 -5.44 -2.36
C ALA A 153 -8.35 -6.94 -2.10
N ALA A 154 -7.50 -7.82 -2.62
CA ALA A 154 -7.71 -9.27 -2.56
C ALA A 154 -7.32 -9.91 -1.23
N CYS A 155 -6.37 -9.37 -0.47
CA CYS A 155 -5.87 -9.98 0.77
C CYS A 155 -5.19 -8.93 1.67
N PRO A 156 -4.94 -9.19 2.97
CA PRO A 156 -4.18 -8.28 3.81
C PRO A 156 -2.69 -8.25 3.42
N TRP A 157 -2.04 -7.09 3.59
CA TRP A 157 -0.61 -6.89 3.28
C TRP A 157 0.17 -6.53 4.55
N ILE A 158 1.35 -7.13 4.71
CA ILE A 158 2.42 -6.64 5.59
C ILE A 158 3.49 -6.06 4.70
N VAL A 159 3.88 -4.80 4.94
CA VAL A 159 4.83 -4.08 4.09
C VAL A 159 6.04 -3.67 4.89
N THR A 160 7.22 -3.85 4.31
CA THR A 160 8.46 -3.19 4.71
C THR A 160 9.06 -2.50 3.49
N TRP A 161 9.80 -1.43 3.72
CA TRP A 161 10.57 -0.75 2.68
C TRP A 161 11.96 -1.38 2.52
N ASP A 162 12.63 -1.03 1.43
CA ASP A 162 14.07 -1.17 1.23
C ASP A 162 14.67 0.23 0.94
N ASP A 163 15.61 0.35 0.01
CA ASP A 163 16.36 1.56 -0.25
C ASP A 163 15.62 2.52 -1.18
N HIS A 164 14.93 2.01 -2.21
CA HIS A 164 14.30 2.81 -3.25
C HIS A 164 13.03 3.56 -2.83
N GLU A 165 12.44 3.24 -1.67
CA GLU A 165 11.45 4.10 -1.04
C GLU A 165 12.03 5.48 -0.66
N VAL A 166 13.35 5.58 -0.50
CA VAL A 166 14.06 6.84 -0.20
C VAL A 166 15.03 7.19 -1.33
N VAL A 167 16.14 6.46 -1.43
CA VAL A 167 17.16 6.61 -2.47
C VAL A 167 18.06 5.38 -2.53
N ASN A 168 18.29 4.89 -3.75
CA ASN A 168 19.12 3.73 -4.04
C ASN A 168 20.38 3.64 -3.15
N ASN A 169 20.53 2.53 -2.42
CA ASN A 169 21.63 2.17 -1.53
C ASN A 169 21.90 3.14 -0.37
N TYR A 170 20.93 3.91 0.12
CA TYR A 170 21.13 4.66 1.37
C TYR A 170 21.36 3.70 2.55
N ALA A 171 22.18 4.11 3.52
CA ALA A 171 22.45 3.35 4.72
C ALA A 171 22.33 4.26 5.94
N ASP A 172 21.27 4.08 6.72
CA ASP A 172 20.90 4.99 7.81
C ASP A 172 20.89 6.47 7.39
N ASP A 173 21.89 7.26 7.81
CA ASP A 173 22.06 8.68 7.49
C ASP A 173 23.24 8.96 6.53
N GLU A 174 23.69 7.93 5.81
CA GLU A 174 24.75 8.00 4.80
C GLU A 174 24.23 7.73 3.38
N TYR A 175 24.65 8.57 2.43
CA TYR A 175 24.43 8.37 1.00
C TYR A 175 25.44 9.17 0.16
N ARG A 176 26.47 8.49 -0.35
CA ARG A 176 27.49 9.07 -1.24
C ARG A 176 28.03 10.41 -0.69
N ASP A 177 28.12 11.44 -1.53
CA ASP A 177 28.58 12.78 -1.16
C ASP A 177 27.45 13.72 -0.67
N VAL A 178 26.27 13.18 -0.36
CA VAL A 178 25.15 13.97 0.19
C VAL A 178 25.33 14.10 1.69
N SER A 179 25.18 15.31 2.23
CA SER A 179 25.25 15.51 3.67
C SER A 179 24.13 14.76 4.40
N SER A 180 24.42 14.22 5.59
CA SER A 180 23.44 13.52 6.42
C SER A 180 22.19 14.38 6.69
N GLU A 181 22.36 15.70 6.89
CA GLU A 181 21.23 16.62 7.08
C GLU A 181 20.29 16.67 5.85
N ALA A 182 20.86 16.70 4.64
CA ALA A 182 20.07 16.69 3.42
C ALA A 182 19.37 15.34 3.20
N LEU A 183 20.08 14.23 3.46
CA LEU A 183 19.49 12.89 3.38
C LEU A 183 18.36 12.70 4.41
N LEU A 184 18.55 13.11 5.66
CA LEU A 184 17.54 12.96 6.70
C LEU A 184 16.27 13.76 6.40
N ARG A 185 16.40 14.96 5.78
CA ARG A 185 15.24 15.71 5.27
C ARG A 185 14.50 14.95 4.17
N ARG A 186 15.23 14.37 3.22
CA ARG A 186 14.66 13.55 2.14
C ARG A 186 13.99 12.29 2.69
N ARG A 187 14.64 11.59 3.63
CA ARG A 187 14.12 10.39 4.32
C ARG A 187 12.83 10.69 5.08
N ALA A 188 12.76 11.84 5.77
CA ALA A 188 11.53 12.27 6.44
C ALA A 188 10.37 12.48 5.44
N ASN A 189 10.64 13.10 4.29
CA ASN A 189 9.64 13.26 3.22
C ASN A 189 9.19 11.90 2.66
N ALA A 190 10.13 10.99 2.42
CA ALA A 190 9.86 9.65 1.90
C ALA A 190 9.02 8.80 2.86
N TYR A 191 9.37 8.79 4.15
CA TYR A 191 8.67 8.00 5.17
C TYR A 191 7.27 8.53 5.50
N GLN A 192 7.00 9.82 5.27
CA GLN A 192 5.68 10.41 5.49
C GLN A 192 4.74 10.21 4.28
N ALA A 193 5.28 10.06 3.07
CA ALA A 193 4.51 10.00 1.83
C ALA A 193 3.63 8.75 1.74
#